data_AF-A0A511BA25-F1
#
_entry.id   AF-A0A511BA25-F1
#
_cell.length_a   1.000
_cell.length_b   1.000
_cell.length_c   1.000
_cell.angle_alpha   90.00
_cell.angle_beta   90.00
_cell.angle_gamma   90.00
#
_symmetry.space_group_name_H-M   'P 1'
#
loop_
_entity.id
_entity.type
_entity.pdbx_description
1 polymer ?
#
loop_
_entity_poly.entity_id
_entity_poly.type
_entity_poly.pdbx_seq_one_letter_code
_entity_poly.pdbx_strand_id
1 'polypeptide(L)'
;MCVLSPPSFRPPSGGAFLYHLATVDTARTLVADGLPLAEELIFRSAAHLVEDLAHVSAMDEMAVVRVRRRLIQPWLTEDRQDGRPCYVLGPVPS
;
A
#
# COMPACT_ATOMS: atom_id res chain seq x y z
N MET A 1 1.82 -11.02 3.30
CA MET A 1 1.14 -9.98 2.50
C MET A 1 -0.05 -10.62 1.82
N CYS A 2 -1.09 -9.88 1.44
CA CYS A 2 -2.21 -10.44 0.66
C CYS A 2 -2.81 -9.39 -0.27
N VAL A 3 -3.44 -9.85 -1.34
CA VAL A 3 -4.21 -9.03 -2.29
C VAL A 3 -5.68 -8.96 -1.84
N LEU A 4 -6.27 -7.77 -1.89
CA LEU A 4 -7.68 -7.51 -1.59
C LEU A 4 -8.34 -6.79 -2.77
N SER A 5 -9.59 -7.13 -3.07
CA SER A 5 -10.37 -6.42 -4.08
C SER A 5 -10.83 -5.06 -3.51
N PRO A 6 -10.58 -3.94 -4.22
CA PRO A 6 -10.93 -2.61 -3.75
C PRO A 6 -12.42 -2.40 -3.39
N PRO A 7 -13.40 -2.91 -4.18
CA PRO A 7 -14.82 -2.74 -3.84
C PRO A 7 -15.22 -3.37 -2.50
N SER A 8 -14.48 -4.41 -2.08
CA SER A 8 -14.68 -5.13 -0.81
C SER A 8 -13.80 -4.61 0.34
N PHE A 9 -13.06 -3.52 0.11
CA PHE A 9 -12.07 -3.07 1.07
C PHE A 9 -12.74 -2.57 2.37
N ARG A 10 -12.51 -3.33 3.44
CA ARG A 10 -12.98 -3.08 4.80
C ARG A 10 -11.80 -3.30 5.74
N PRO A 11 -10.92 -2.30 5.93
CA PRO A 11 -9.72 -2.48 6.70
C PRO A 11 -10.04 -2.65 8.19
N PRO A 12 -9.27 -3.47 8.94
CA PRO A 12 -9.35 -3.48 10.39
C PRO A 12 -8.99 -2.11 10.96
N SER A 13 -9.62 -1.74 12.07
CA SER A 13 -9.29 -0.53 12.82
C SER A 13 -7.86 -0.58 13.37
N GLY A 14 -7.14 0.54 13.32
CA GLY A 14 -5.80 0.71 13.89
C GLY A 14 -4.66 0.79 12.86
N GLY A 15 -3.41 0.85 13.36
CA GLY A 15 -2.20 1.10 12.57
C GLY A 15 -1.34 -0.12 12.24
N ALA A 16 -1.87 -1.34 12.43
CA ALA A 16 -1.10 -2.58 12.28
C ALA A 16 -0.73 -2.92 10.82
N PHE A 17 -1.47 -2.37 9.87
CA PHE A 17 -1.31 -2.62 8.45
C PHE A 17 -1.16 -1.33 7.67
N LEU A 18 -0.39 -1.43 6.60
CA LEU A 18 -0.31 -0.44 5.54
C LEU A 18 -0.74 -1.07 4.22
N TYR A 19 -1.13 -0.22 3.28
CA TYR A 19 -1.78 -0.64 2.05
C TYR A 19 -1.17 0.05 0.85
N HIS A 20 -0.86 -0.72 -0.19
CA HIS A 20 -0.41 -0.20 -1.48
C HIS A 20 -1.49 -0.48 -2.52
N LEU A 21 -1.80 0.49 -3.35
CA LEU A 21 -2.76 0.37 -4.44
C LEU A 21 -1.97 0.18 -5.75
N ALA A 22 -2.26 -0.90 -6.47
CA ALA A 22 -1.58 -1.24 -7.72
C ALA A 22 -2.57 -1.91 -8.69
N THR A 23 -2.12 -2.16 -9.92
CA THR A 23 -2.87 -3.04 -10.83
C THR A 23 -2.93 -4.46 -10.25
N VAL A 24 -3.92 -5.25 -10.68
CA VAL A 24 -4.05 -6.65 -10.23
C VAL A 24 -2.78 -7.46 -10.51
N ASP A 25 -2.15 -7.28 -11.67
CA ASP A 25 -0.94 -8.01 -12.04
C ASP A 25 0.24 -7.63 -11.15
N THR A 26 0.49 -6.33 -10.95
CA THR A 26 1.54 -5.86 -10.04
C THR A 26 1.29 -6.36 -8.61
N ALA A 27 0.06 -6.31 -8.12
CA ALA A 27 -0.28 -6.80 -6.79
C ALA A 27 0.01 -8.30 -6.61
N ARG A 28 -0.24 -9.12 -7.65
CA ARG A 28 0.09 -10.55 -7.65
C ARG A 28 1.59 -10.77 -7.62
N THR A 29 2.35 -10.05 -8.44
CA THR A 29 3.82 -10.10 -8.46
C THR A 29 4.39 -9.74 -7.10
N LEU A 30 3.94 -8.64 -6.48
CA LEU A 30 4.40 -8.24 -5.15
C LEU A 30 4.14 -9.32 -4.09
N VAL A 31 2.98 -10.00 -4.14
CA VAL A 31 2.67 -11.09 -3.20
C VAL A 31 3.53 -12.32 -3.43
N ALA A 32 3.83 -12.66 -4.69
CA ALA A 32 4.65 -13.81 -5.05
C ALA A 32 6.12 -13.60 -4.74
N ASP A 33 6.66 -12.44 -5.14
CA ASP A 33 8.11 -12.18 -5.19
C ASP A 33 8.60 -11.32 -4.02
N GLY A 34 7.69 -10.69 -3.28
CA GLY A 34 7.99 -9.78 -2.19
C GLY A 34 8.00 -8.31 -2.62
N LEU A 35 8.29 -7.42 -1.66
CA LEU A 35 8.29 -5.98 -1.88
C LEU A 35 9.69 -5.52 -2.33
N PRO A 36 9.85 -4.97 -3.55
CA PRO A 36 11.11 -4.39 -3.98
C PRO A 36 11.44 -3.14 -3.14
N LEU A 37 12.66 -3.10 -2.60
CA LEU A 37 13.15 -1.93 -1.89
C LEU A 37 13.70 -0.84 -2.82
N ALA A 38 13.93 -1.15 -4.11
CA ALA A 38 14.54 -0.24 -5.07
C ALA A 38 13.52 0.67 -5.80
N GLU A 39 12.22 0.39 -5.68
CA GLU A 39 11.18 1.02 -6.50
C GLU A 39 10.31 2.04 -5.73
N GLU A 40 10.74 2.46 -4.54
CA GLU A 40 10.07 3.49 -3.72
C GLU A 40 8.54 3.31 -3.61
N LEU A 41 8.10 2.14 -3.14
CA LEU A 41 6.68 1.81 -3.10
C LEU A 41 5.92 2.67 -2.09
N ILE A 42 4.81 3.25 -2.52
CA ILE A 42 4.00 4.13 -1.69
C ILE A 42 2.90 3.35 -0.96
N PHE A 43 2.87 3.50 0.35
CA PHE A 43 1.90 2.89 1.24
C PHE A 43 1.04 3.94 1.93
N ARG A 44 -0.25 3.61 2.10
CA ARG A 44 -1.25 4.40 2.80
C ARG A 44 -1.70 3.71 4.08
N SER A 45 -2.17 4.52 5.03
CA SER A 45 -2.98 4.02 6.13
C SER A 45 -4.36 3.60 5.61
N ALA A 46 -5.13 2.89 6.42
CA ALA A 46 -6.50 2.50 6.08
C ALA A 46 -7.38 3.69 5.68
N ALA A 47 -7.33 4.78 6.45
CA ALA A 47 -8.16 5.97 6.21
C ALA A 47 -7.84 6.63 4.86
N HIS A 48 -6.55 6.88 4.61
CA HIS A 48 -6.13 7.53 3.36
C HIS A 48 -6.33 6.62 2.14
N LEU A 49 -6.21 5.29 2.28
CA LEU A 49 -6.54 4.41 1.17
C LEU A 49 -8.03 4.45 0.82
N VAL A 50 -8.93 4.49 1.81
CA VAL A 50 -10.37 4.61 1.55
C VAL A 50 -10.68 5.88 0.76
N GLU A 51 -10.01 6.99 1.10
CA GLU A 51 -10.10 8.23 0.34
C GLU A 51 -9.58 8.05 -1.09
N ASP A 52 -8.41 7.44 -1.29
CA ASP A 52 -7.86 7.20 -2.62
C ASP A 52 -8.81 6.36 -3.47
N LEU A 53 -9.37 5.29 -2.91
CA LEU A 53 -10.33 4.41 -3.58
C LEU A 53 -11.63 5.13 -3.98
N ALA A 54 -12.07 6.16 -3.24
CA ALA A 54 -13.26 6.93 -3.61
C ALA A 54 -13.08 7.74 -4.91
N HIS A 55 -11.83 7.96 -5.35
CA HIS A 55 -11.51 8.76 -6.53
C HIS A 55 -11.07 7.89 -7.73
N VAL A 56 -10.99 6.57 -7.59
CA VAL A 56 -10.55 5.66 -8.67
C VAL A 56 -11.73 5.25 -9.53
N SER A 57 -11.73 5.70 -10.79
CA SER A 57 -12.79 5.41 -11.77
C SER A 57 -12.76 3.97 -12.30
N ALA A 58 -11.59 3.30 -12.28
CA ALA A 58 -11.36 1.97 -12.86
C ALA A 58 -10.98 0.95 -11.77
N MET A 59 -11.88 0.70 -10.81
CA MET A 59 -11.57 -0.18 -9.68
C MET A 59 -11.37 -1.65 -10.06
N ASP A 60 -11.91 -2.09 -11.19
CA ASP A 60 -11.90 -3.51 -11.60
C ASP A 60 -10.52 -4.02 -12.03
N GLU A 61 -9.61 -3.10 -12.41
CA GLU A 61 -8.23 -3.42 -12.79
C GLU A 61 -7.24 -3.22 -11.64
N MET A 62 -7.73 -2.73 -10.49
CA MET A 62 -6.92 -2.36 -9.34
C MET A 62 -7.05 -3.38 -8.21
N ALA A 63 -6.01 -3.45 -7.40
CA ALA A 63 -5.94 -4.31 -6.24
C ALA A 63 -5.22 -3.63 -5.09
N VAL A 64 -5.63 -3.98 -3.87
CA VAL A 64 -5.01 -3.49 -2.64
C VAL A 64 -4.08 -4.56 -2.08
N VAL A 65 -2.80 -4.21 -1.96
CA VAL A 65 -1.80 -5.03 -1.30
C VAL A 65 -1.72 -4.64 0.18
N ARG A 66 -2.08 -5.57 1.08
CA ARG A 66 -2.02 -5.35 2.52
C ARG A 66 -0.74 -5.94 3.13
N VAL A 67 -0.01 -5.10 3.85
CA VAL A 67 1.27 -5.45 4.49
C VAL A 67 1.22 -5.14 5.99
N ARG A 68 1.82 -6.00 6.81
CA ARG A 68 1.98 -5.72 8.25
C ARG A 68 3.07 -4.67 8.45
N ARG A 69 2.72 -3.51 9.02
CA ARG A 69 3.64 -2.37 9.23
C ARG A 69 4.93 -2.80 9.93
N ARG A 70 4.82 -3.56 11.01
CA ARG A 70 5.98 -4.03 11.80
C ARG A 70 7.03 -4.81 11.00
N LEU A 71 6.64 -5.44 9.89
CA LEU A 71 7.54 -6.25 9.08
C LEU A 71 8.37 -5.43 8.10
N ILE A 72 7.94 -4.21 7.79
CA ILE A 72 8.59 -3.34 6.82
C ILE A 72 9.07 -2.02 7.44
N GLN A 73 8.78 -1.80 8.72
CA GLN A 73 9.03 -0.54 9.42
C GLN A 73 10.47 0.00 9.31
N PRO A 74 11.54 -0.82 9.32
CA PRO A 74 12.91 -0.31 9.15
C PRO A 74 13.17 0.39 7.80
N TRP A 75 12.35 0.11 6.80
CA TRP A 75 12.49 0.59 5.42
C TRP A 75 11.45 1.66 5.06
N LEU A 76 10.65 2.11 6.03
CA LEU A 76 9.59 3.10 5.80
C LEU A 76 10.05 4.51 6.16
N THR A 77 9.87 5.42 5.21
CA THR A 77 10.01 6.86 5.42
C THR A 77 8.64 7.51 5.39
N GLU A 78 8.31 8.37 6.36
CA GLU A 78 7.08 9.18 6.30
C GLU A 78 7.21 10.27 5.25
N ASP A 79 6.17 10.44 4.42
CA ASP A 79 6.17 11.41 3.33
C ASP A 79 4.75 11.97 3.07
N ARG A 80 4.63 12.85 2.07
CA ARG A 80 3.36 13.37 1.56
C ARG A 80 3.33 13.32 0.04
N GLN A 81 2.43 12.51 -0.48
CA GLN A 81 2.09 12.51 -1.91
C GLN A 81 0.73 13.20 -2.07
N ASP A 82 0.67 14.20 -2.96
CA ASP A 82 -0.49 15.06 -3.20
C ASP A 82 -1.03 15.74 -1.91
N GLY A 83 -0.11 16.12 -1.02
CA GLY A 83 -0.41 16.74 0.27
C GLY A 83 -0.91 15.76 1.35
N ARG A 84 -1.19 14.49 1.00
CA ARG A 84 -1.73 13.47 1.90
C ARG A 84 -0.62 12.60 2.50
N PRO A 85 -0.70 12.24 3.79
CA PRO A 85 0.29 11.38 4.42
C PRO A 85 0.45 10.02 3.73
N CYS A 86 1.70 9.62 3.47
CA CYS A 86 2.08 8.29 3.02
C CYS A 86 3.32 7.79 3.77
N TYR A 87 3.64 6.53 3.50
CA TYR A 87 4.90 5.92 3.81
C TYR A 87 5.56 5.45 2.51
N VAL A 88 6.79 5.83 2.26
CA VAL A 88 7.58 5.33 1.12
C VAL A 88 8.45 4.19 1.61
N LEU A 89 8.39 3.05 0.91
CA LEU A 89 9.26 1.90 1.15
C LEU A 89 10.49 2.02 0.27
N GLY A 90 11.66 2.21 0.88
CA GLY A 90 12.94 2.33 0.19
C GLY A 90 14.06 1.59 0.91
N PRO A 91 15.29 1.62 0.39
CA PRO A 91 16.44 1.14 1.16
C PRO A 91 16.54 1.91 2.49
N VAL A 92 17.07 1.28 3.53
CA VAL A 92 17.33 1.99 4.79
C VAL A 92 18.29 3.14 4.46
N PRO A 93 17.96 4.39 4.81
CA PRO A 93 18.89 5.49 4.65
C PRO A 93 20.17 5.14 5.42
N SER A 94 21.31 5.24 4.73
CA SER A 94 22.64 4.95 5.29
C SER A 94 23.05 5.95 6.37
#